data_AF-B5FA09-F1
#
_entry.id   AF-B5FA09-F1
#
_cell.length_a   1.000
_cell.length_b   1.000
_cell.length_c   1.000
_cell.angle_alpha   90.00
_cell.angle_beta   90.00
_cell.angle_gamma   90.00
#
_symmetry.space_group_name_H-M   'P 1'
#
loop_
_entity.id
_entity.type
_entity.pdbx_description
1 polymer ?
#
loop_
_entity_poly.entity_id
_entity_poly.type
_entity_poly.pdbx_seq_one_letter_code
_entity_poly.pdbx_strand_id
1 'polypeptide(L)'
;MTLFKRTIYLCMLVLLSSTFVNAEIMEGGKTVPSFAQDAASIRHTYETQLYTLPAFKSAHYGLRMYRQTMDPKYSAAIWSDMARVASRLNQFSSEVHTPEQIQVYAQKRLNTYIDDTDERSVLRYNATKTMPEYLYLGVDLLGSMARADEYGLKHKNDKQLKEIIRRYDFKKYATDPAMIEAWAAQLANQVYWLRQLGEQDVVNDFVDAFRLTYPDAQDEQLSDQQFGNKIYGLTHILLADSQYYQHPIKESDHQWIYDYLRKNADTILKRAKEDIIAEVGITFLLAGLEDDPVVYKTQKHIQNAINREKNMVPSTSNGTNLKEGEHRNVLAIMLLDWQTPNAAPTIQDQPKIFISKPYGLVKK
;
A
#
# COMPACT_ATOMS: atom_id res chain seq x y z
N MET A 1 54.67 20.10 -53.41
CA MET A 1 55.49 21.21 -52.89
C MET A 1 55.07 21.50 -51.47
N THR A 2 55.93 21.09 -50.54
CA THR A 2 56.15 21.62 -49.18
C THR A 2 55.09 22.52 -48.54
N LEU A 3 54.57 22.10 -47.38
CA LEU A 3 54.77 22.88 -46.15
C LEU A 3 54.52 22.05 -44.87
N PHE A 4 55.54 22.11 -44.01
CA PHE A 4 55.67 21.61 -42.65
C PHE A 4 54.57 22.12 -41.68
N LYS A 5 54.22 21.32 -40.67
CA LYS A 5 54.52 21.61 -39.24
C LYS A 5 54.09 20.46 -38.31
N ARG A 6 55.00 20.09 -37.41
CA ARG A 6 54.85 19.18 -36.27
C ARG A 6 54.06 19.85 -35.15
N THR A 7 53.23 19.09 -34.42
CA THR A 7 53.03 19.25 -32.96
C THR A 7 52.60 17.92 -32.32
N ILE A 8 53.23 17.59 -31.19
CA ILE A 8 52.98 16.46 -30.27
C ILE A 8 51.82 16.83 -29.32
N TYR A 9 50.84 15.94 -29.10
CA TYR A 9 49.96 15.90 -27.91
C TYR A 9 49.50 14.44 -27.72
N LEU A 10 50.03 13.71 -26.74
CA LEU A 10 49.59 13.56 -25.34
C LEU A 10 48.15 12.99 -25.20
N CYS A 11 48.09 11.75 -24.73
CA CYS A 11 46.88 11.02 -24.39
C CYS A 11 46.04 11.74 -23.32
N MET A 12 44.73 11.89 -23.57
CA MET A 12 43.72 11.83 -22.52
C MET A 12 42.55 10.96 -23.01
N LEU A 13 42.48 9.76 -22.46
CA LEU A 13 41.30 8.91 -22.49
C LEU A 13 40.31 9.49 -21.47
N VAL A 14 39.26 10.16 -21.93
CA VAL A 14 38.13 10.55 -21.07
C VAL A 14 37.15 9.37 -21.06
N LEU A 15 37.15 8.63 -19.94
CA LEU A 15 36.07 7.75 -19.55
C LEU A 15 34.82 8.60 -19.32
N LEU A 16 33.88 8.57 -20.27
CA LEU A 16 32.52 9.03 -20.04
C LEU A 16 31.81 8.04 -19.13
N SER A 17 31.96 8.24 -17.81
CA SER A 17 30.99 7.75 -16.84
C SER A 17 29.72 8.59 -16.99
N SER A 18 28.69 8.03 -17.61
CA SER A 18 27.35 8.61 -17.66
C SER A 18 26.73 8.59 -16.26
N THR A 19 27.01 9.62 -15.46
CA THR A 19 26.12 9.99 -14.36
C THR A 19 24.90 10.64 -14.98
N PHE A 20 23.75 9.99 -14.90
CA PHE A 20 22.47 10.62 -15.20
C PHE A 20 22.31 11.81 -14.25
N VAL A 21 22.62 13.01 -14.75
CA VAL A 21 22.28 14.26 -14.09
C VAL A 21 20.76 14.38 -14.20
N ASN A 22 20.06 14.28 -13.07
CA ASN A 22 18.63 14.58 -12.96
C ASN A 22 18.40 16.01 -13.47
N ALA A 23 17.95 16.11 -14.72
CA ALA A 23 17.78 17.40 -15.38
C ALA A 23 16.60 18.16 -14.72
N GLU A 24 16.89 19.37 -14.25
CA GLU A 24 15.90 20.36 -13.83
C GLU A 24 15.07 20.79 -15.05
N ILE A 25 13.75 20.79 -14.94
CA ILE A 25 12.88 21.31 -16.00
C ILE A 25 12.71 22.81 -15.77
N MET A 26 13.09 23.60 -16.75
CA MET A 26 12.83 25.04 -16.78
C MET A 26 11.38 25.27 -17.21
N GLU A 27 10.49 25.54 -16.27
CA GLU A 27 9.09 25.89 -16.52
C GLU A 27 8.88 27.37 -16.15
N GLY A 28 8.64 28.23 -17.14
CA GLY A 28 8.40 29.66 -16.89
C GLY A 28 9.57 30.46 -16.28
N GLY A 29 10.82 30.03 -16.49
CA GLY A 29 12.01 30.72 -15.99
C GLY A 29 12.39 30.39 -14.53
N LYS A 30 11.72 29.41 -13.91
CA LYS A 30 12.11 28.84 -12.61
C LYS A 30 12.50 27.38 -12.78
N THR A 31 13.52 26.94 -12.04
CA THR A 31 13.89 25.52 -11.96
C THR A 31 12.84 24.79 -11.12
N VAL A 32 12.11 23.87 -11.74
CA VAL A 32 11.19 22.98 -11.04
C VAL A 32 11.94 21.69 -10.71
N PRO A 33 11.92 21.21 -9.45
CA PRO A 33 12.51 19.93 -9.12
C PRO A 33 11.94 18.81 -9.99
N SER A 34 12.78 17.84 -10.34
CA SER A 34 12.32 16.57 -10.90
C SER A 34 11.49 15.78 -9.88
N PHE A 35 10.66 14.83 -10.34
CA PHE A 35 9.90 13.95 -9.45
C PHE A 35 10.81 13.22 -8.45
N ALA A 36 11.96 12.72 -8.90
CA ALA A 36 12.93 12.05 -8.03
C ALA A 36 13.52 12.97 -6.94
N GLN A 37 13.78 14.24 -7.25
CA GLN A 37 14.23 15.22 -6.25
C GLN A 37 13.14 15.48 -5.19
N ASP A 38 11.88 15.54 -5.62
CA ASP A 38 10.74 15.73 -4.73
C ASP A 38 10.50 14.51 -3.84
N ALA A 39 10.58 13.31 -4.39
CA ALA A 39 10.55 12.07 -3.63
C ALA A 39 11.68 12.04 -2.59
N ALA A 40 12.90 12.42 -2.98
CA ALA A 40 14.05 12.48 -2.08
C ALA A 40 13.85 13.47 -0.93
N SER A 41 13.23 14.62 -1.19
CA SER A 41 12.90 15.60 -0.17
C SER A 41 11.88 15.06 0.86
N ILE A 42 10.78 14.45 0.38
CA ILE A 42 9.76 13.84 1.26
C ILE A 42 10.38 12.69 2.07
N ARG A 43 11.20 11.85 1.41
CA ARG A 43 11.93 10.75 2.04
C ARG A 43 12.84 11.25 3.14
N HIS A 44 13.60 12.33 2.92
CA HIS A 44 14.45 12.93 3.94
C HIS A 44 13.66 13.40 5.17
N THR A 45 12.52 14.08 4.97
CA THR A 45 11.62 14.51 6.06
C THR A 45 11.18 13.35 6.94
N TYR A 46 10.78 12.23 6.33
CA TYR A 46 10.30 11.06 7.07
C TYR A 46 11.42 10.24 7.70
N GLU A 47 12.52 9.99 6.99
CA GLU A 47 13.61 9.15 7.49
C GLU A 47 14.33 9.77 8.68
N THR A 48 14.52 11.09 8.67
CA THR A 48 15.14 11.81 9.80
C THR A 48 14.30 11.80 11.07
N GLN A 49 13.00 11.53 10.95
CA GLN A 49 12.04 11.53 12.06
C GLN A 49 11.32 10.20 12.24
N LEU A 50 11.78 9.12 11.57
CA LEU A 50 11.09 7.83 11.54
C LEU A 50 10.90 7.23 12.94
N TYR A 51 11.86 7.49 13.84
CA TYR A 51 11.84 7.04 15.24
C TYR A 51 10.74 7.71 16.09
N THR A 52 10.17 8.82 15.62
CA THR A 52 9.05 9.52 16.29
C THR A 52 7.70 8.89 15.96
N LEU A 53 7.63 8.07 14.92
CA LEU A 53 6.39 7.44 14.51
C LEU A 53 6.08 6.22 15.38
N PRO A 54 4.78 5.93 15.65
CA PRO A 54 4.39 4.68 16.28
C PRO A 54 4.91 3.47 15.48
N ALA A 55 5.22 2.37 16.18
CA ALA A 55 5.80 1.16 15.60
C ALA A 55 5.08 0.67 14.32
N PHE A 56 3.74 0.71 14.31
CA PHE A 56 2.96 0.35 13.12
C PHE A 56 3.24 1.24 11.90
N LYS A 57 3.40 2.55 12.12
CA LYS A 57 3.63 3.55 11.06
C LYS A 57 5.07 3.49 10.55
N SER A 58 6.05 3.36 11.43
CA SER A 58 7.44 3.17 11.01
C SER A 58 7.65 1.84 10.26
N ALA A 59 7.01 0.76 10.72
CA ALA A 59 6.94 -0.52 10.02
C ALA A 59 6.31 -0.41 8.62
N HIS A 60 5.16 0.27 8.52
CA HIS A 60 4.44 0.47 7.27
C HIS A 60 5.30 1.21 6.23
N TYR A 61 5.97 2.29 6.66
CA TYR A 61 6.92 3.06 5.85
C TYR A 61 8.13 2.19 5.44
N GLY A 62 8.82 1.62 6.43
CA GLY A 62 10.06 0.90 6.23
C GLY A 62 9.92 -0.32 5.33
N LEU A 63 8.84 -1.09 5.44
CA LEU A 63 8.61 -2.25 4.58
C LEU A 63 8.44 -1.84 3.11
N ARG A 64 7.66 -0.78 2.83
CA ARG A 64 7.45 -0.28 1.47
C ARG A 64 8.74 0.24 0.86
N MET A 65 9.47 1.05 1.62
CA MET A 65 10.76 1.55 1.17
C MET A 65 11.77 0.42 0.95
N TYR A 66 11.77 -0.61 1.80
CA TYR A 66 12.59 -1.80 1.58
C TYR A 66 12.23 -2.54 0.28
N ARG A 67 10.94 -2.74 -0.01
CA ARG A 67 10.49 -3.36 -1.27
C ARG A 67 10.89 -2.58 -2.52
N GLN A 68 11.05 -1.27 -2.41
CA GLN A 68 11.48 -0.41 -3.51
C GLN A 68 13.00 -0.35 -3.66
N THR A 69 13.74 -0.32 -2.55
CA THR A 69 15.18 0.02 -2.57
C THR A 69 16.11 -1.12 -2.19
N MET A 70 15.58 -2.17 -1.55
CA MET A 70 16.32 -3.25 -0.89
C MET A 70 17.33 -2.76 0.16
N ASP A 71 17.20 -1.51 0.63
CA ASP A 71 18.16 -0.89 1.53
C ASP A 71 18.06 -1.49 2.95
N PRO A 72 19.14 -2.12 3.47
CA PRO A 72 19.13 -2.75 4.80
C PRO A 72 18.88 -1.77 5.95
N LYS A 73 18.96 -0.45 5.76
CA LYS A 73 18.64 0.53 6.81
C LYS A 73 17.21 0.38 7.37
N TYR A 74 16.27 -0.17 6.58
CA TYR A 74 14.90 -0.40 7.03
C TYR A 74 14.70 -1.69 7.84
N SER A 75 15.73 -2.49 8.06
CA SER A 75 15.64 -3.79 8.75
C SER A 75 15.02 -3.68 10.15
N ALA A 76 15.30 -2.59 10.89
CA ALA A 76 14.72 -2.37 12.22
C ALA A 76 13.20 -2.13 12.17
N ALA A 77 12.71 -1.42 11.15
CA ALA A 77 11.27 -1.20 10.93
C ALA A 77 10.56 -2.51 10.56
N ILE A 78 11.19 -3.33 9.72
CA ILE A 78 10.69 -4.68 9.37
C ILE A 78 10.63 -5.57 10.61
N TRP A 79 11.68 -5.55 11.44
CA TRP A 79 11.67 -6.31 12.69
C TRP A 79 10.56 -5.86 13.64
N SER A 80 10.30 -4.56 13.73
CA SER A 80 9.19 -4.01 14.51
C SER A 80 7.83 -4.51 13.99
N ASP A 81 7.64 -4.58 12.67
CA ASP A 81 6.44 -5.17 12.07
C ASP A 81 6.28 -6.64 12.44
N MET A 82 7.35 -7.43 12.29
CA MET A 82 7.35 -8.84 12.69
C MET A 82 6.98 -9.03 14.16
N ALA A 83 7.50 -8.19 15.05
CA ALA A 83 7.21 -8.26 16.48
C ALA A 83 5.73 -7.99 16.78
N ARG A 84 5.15 -6.99 16.11
CA ARG A 84 3.72 -6.69 16.20
C ARG A 84 2.87 -7.85 15.68
N VAL A 85 3.23 -8.43 14.53
CA VAL A 85 2.54 -9.59 13.94
C VAL A 85 2.60 -10.79 14.88
N ALA A 86 3.79 -11.11 15.40
CA ALA A 86 3.97 -12.20 16.33
C ALA A 86 3.16 -12.00 17.62
N SER A 87 3.20 -10.80 18.20
CA SER A 87 2.41 -10.48 19.40
C SER A 87 0.92 -10.71 19.18
N ARG A 88 0.39 -10.27 18.03
CA ARG A 88 -1.02 -10.48 17.66
C ARG A 88 -1.37 -11.96 17.50
N LEU A 89 -0.56 -12.71 16.76
CA LEU A 89 -0.81 -14.14 16.51
C LEU A 89 -0.65 -14.98 17.78
N ASN A 90 0.31 -14.63 18.66
CA ASN A 90 0.44 -15.25 19.97
C ASN A 90 -0.84 -15.05 20.78
N GLN A 91 -1.32 -13.80 20.92
CA GLN A 91 -2.55 -13.48 21.62
C GLN A 91 -3.75 -14.27 21.09
N PHE A 92 -3.95 -14.29 19.77
CA PHE A 92 -5.09 -15.00 19.18
C PHE A 92 -5.00 -16.51 19.35
N SER A 93 -3.79 -17.07 19.30
CA SER A 93 -3.61 -18.50 19.55
C SER A 93 -3.82 -18.92 21.02
N SER A 94 -3.60 -18.02 21.98
CA SER A 94 -3.67 -18.33 23.42
C SER A 94 -4.94 -17.86 24.12
N GLU A 95 -5.51 -16.73 23.69
CA GLU A 95 -6.54 -16.00 24.47
C GLU A 95 -7.84 -15.78 23.71
N VAL A 96 -7.81 -15.73 22.37
CA VAL A 96 -8.99 -15.38 21.55
C VAL A 96 -9.15 -16.38 20.40
N HIS A 97 -9.60 -17.59 20.72
CA HIS A 97 -9.69 -18.71 19.76
C HIS A 97 -10.99 -19.53 19.82
N THR A 98 -11.84 -19.33 20.84
CA THR A 98 -13.22 -19.87 20.86
C THR A 98 -14.23 -18.88 20.29
N PRO A 99 -15.39 -19.33 19.79
CA PRO A 99 -16.43 -18.44 19.29
C PRO A 99 -16.84 -17.33 20.28
N GLU A 100 -16.96 -17.65 21.57
CA GLU A 100 -17.35 -16.71 22.62
C GLU A 100 -16.28 -15.64 22.85
N GLN A 101 -15.00 -16.04 22.87
CA GLN A 101 -13.88 -15.12 23.01
C GLN A 101 -13.80 -14.17 21.80
N ILE A 102 -13.99 -14.71 20.59
CA ILE A 102 -14.02 -13.94 19.35
C ILE A 102 -15.15 -12.92 19.40
N GLN A 103 -16.35 -13.31 19.81
CA GLN A 103 -17.48 -12.40 19.95
C GLN A 103 -17.19 -11.26 20.93
N VAL A 104 -16.64 -11.55 22.11
CA VAL A 104 -16.27 -10.52 23.11
C VAL A 104 -15.22 -9.57 22.55
N TYR A 105 -14.17 -10.09 21.92
CA TYR A 105 -13.11 -9.29 21.29
C TYR A 105 -13.68 -8.39 20.19
N ALA A 106 -14.49 -8.97 19.31
CA ALA A 106 -15.14 -8.30 18.20
C ALA A 106 -16.06 -7.16 18.65
N GLN A 107 -16.90 -7.40 19.66
CA GLN A 107 -17.77 -6.37 20.23
C GLN A 107 -16.95 -5.23 20.84
N LYS A 108 -15.87 -5.54 21.57
CA LYS A 108 -14.97 -4.53 22.10
C LYS A 108 -14.33 -3.69 21.00
N ARG A 109 -13.95 -4.29 19.87
CA ARG A 109 -13.44 -3.56 18.70
C ARG A 109 -14.52 -2.72 18.03
N LEU A 110 -15.73 -3.22 17.88
CA LEU A 110 -16.85 -2.47 17.29
C LEU A 110 -17.18 -1.22 18.11
N ASN A 111 -17.11 -1.34 19.44
CA ASN A 111 -17.42 -0.23 20.35
C ASN A 111 -16.47 0.97 20.19
N THR A 112 -15.30 0.80 19.56
CA THR A 112 -14.40 1.95 19.31
C THR A 112 -14.96 2.94 18.30
N TYR A 113 -15.99 2.56 17.54
CA TYR A 113 -16.66 3.43 16.56
C TYR A 113 -17.86 4.21 17.13
N ILE A 114 -18.32 3.92 18.35
CA ILE A 114 -19.59 4.47 18.87
C ILE A 114 -19.55 5.99 19.00
N ASP A 115 -18.39 6.55 19.36
CA ASP A 115 -18.21 7.99 19.56
C ASP A 115 -17.67 8.71 18.31
N ASP A 116 -17.43 7.98 17.22
CA ASP A 116 -16.92 8.55 15.97
C ASP A 116 -18.06 9.19 15.16
N THR A 117 -17.79 10.37 14.63
CA THR A 117 -18.78 11.16 13.86
C THR A 117 -18.42 11.30 12.38
N ASP A 118 -17.23 10.85 11.97
CA ASP A 118 -16.84 10.89 10.57
C ASP A 118 -17.61 9.83 9.75
N GLU A 119 -17.94 10.19 8.51
CA GLU A 119 -18.77 9.38 7.59
C GLU A 119 -18.25 7.94 7.46
N ARG A 120 -16.92 7.75 7.40
CA ARG A 120 -16.32 6.42 7.24
C ARG A 120 -16.51 5.55 8.48
N SER A 121 -16.28 6.09 9.67
CA SER A 121 -16.43 5.34 10.92
C SER A 121 -17.90 4.96 11.17
N VAL A 122 -18.83 5.88 10.87
CA VAL A 122 -20.28 5.61 10.95
C VAL A 122 -20.70 4.48 9.98
N LEU A 123 -20.22 4.52 8.74
CA LEU A 123 -20.47 3.45 7.75
C LEU A 123 -19.94 2.10 8.24
N ARG A 124 -18.70 2.07 8.75
CA ARG A 124 -18.07 0.86 9.29
C ARG A 124 -18.82 0.28 10.47
N TYR A 125 -19.25 1.11 11.41
CA TYR A 125 -20.09 0.66 12.52
C TYR A 125 -21.38 0.01 12.00
N ASN A 126 -22.08 0.71 11.11
CA ASN A 126 -23.38 0.26 10.62
C ASN A 126 -23.30 -1.04 9.80
N ALA A 127 -22.31 -1.18 8.93
CA ALA A 127 -22.10 -2.39 8.14
C ALA A 127 -21.69 -3.58 9.01
N THR A 128 -20.93 -3.34 10.09
CA THR A 128 -20.29 -4.42 10.85
C THR A 128 -21.09 -4.85 12.09
N LYS A 129 -22.06 -4.06 12.56
CA LYS A 129 -22.75 -4.32 13.85
C LYS A 129 -23.54 -5.63 13.92
N THR A 130 -23.99 -6.16 12.79
CA THR A 130 -24.71 -7.45 12.71
C THR A 130 -23.77 -8.64 12.53
N MET A 131 -22.49 -8.38 12.26
CA MET A 131 -21.45 -9.39 12.00
C MET A 131 -20.10 -8.96 12.60
N PRO A 132 -20.05 -8.64 13.91
CA PRO A 132 -18.90 -8.00 14.53
C PRO A 132 -17.61 -8.85 14.42
N GLU A 133 -17.74 -10.17 14.34
CA GLU A 133 -16.62 -11.11 14.21
C GLU A 133 -15.70 -10.80 13.03
N TYR A 134 -16.20 -10.12 11.98
CA TYR A 134 -15.39 -9.62 10.87
C TYR A 134 -14.17 -8.80 11.33
N LEU A 135 -14.31 -7.97 12.38
CA LEU A 135 -13.21 -7.16 12.90
C LEU A 135 -12.08 -8.02 13.48
N TYR A 136 -12.42 -9.15 14.08
CA TYR A 136 -11.43 -10.12 14.51
C TYR A 136 -10.84 -10.88 13.31
N LEU A 137 -11.71 -11.41 12.44
CA LEU A 137 -11.35 -12.32 11.37
C LEU A 137 -10.54 -11.64 10.26
N GLY A 138 -11.14 -10.67 9.58
CA GLY A 138 -10.56 -10.03 8.38
C GLY A 138 -9.54 -8.96 8.73
N VAL A 139 -9.84 -8.10 9.71
CA VAL A 139 -9.00 -6.93 10.01
C VAL A 139 -7.78 -7.31 10.85
N ASP A 140 -7.95 -8.11 11.90
CA ASP A 140 -6.88 -8.38 12.84
C ASP A 140 -6.16 -9.73 12.57
N LEU A 141 -6.89 -10.85 12.50
CA LEU A 141 -6.28 -12.19 12.39
C LEU A 141 -5.69 -12.44 11.00
N LEU A 142 -6.53 -12.36 9.96
CA LEU A 142 -6.14 -12.66 8.58
C LEU A 142 -5.00 -11.76 8.11
N GLY A 143 -5.07 -10.45 8.39
CA GLY A 143 -4.00 -9.52 8.03
C GLY A 143 -2.67 -9.84 8.72
N SER A 144 -2.68 -10.31 9.97
CA SER A 144 -1.47 -10.76 10.66
C SER A 144 -0.92 -12.08 10.09
N MET A 145 -1.79 -13.03 9.72
CA MET A 145 -1.37 -14.27 9.08
C MET A 145 -0.76 -14.02 7.70
N ALA A 146 -1.41 -13.19 6.88
CA ALA A 146 -0.93 -12.80 5.56
C ALA A 146 0.43 -12.10 5.65
N ARG A 147 0.60 -11.14 6.57
CA ARG A 147 1.89 -10.47 6.77
C ARG A 147 3.00 -11.44 7.20
N ALA A 148 2.70 -12.45 8.00
CA ALA A 148 3.69 -13.49 8.31
C ALA A 148 4.07 -14.29 7.05
N ASP A 149 3.09 -14.66 6.22
CA ASP A 149 3.33 -15.40 4.98
C ASP A 149 4.16 -14.61 3.95
N GLU A 150 3.93 -13.29 3.83
CA GLU A 150 4.74 -12.37 3.01
C GLU A 150 6.24 -12.43 3.38
N TYR A 151 6.57 -12.69 4.65
CA TYR A 151 7.94 -12.85 5.12
C TYR A 151 8.51 -14.27 4.93
N GLY A 152 7.71 -15.21 4.40
CA GLY A 152 8.04 -16.63 4.37
C GLY A 152 7.93 -17.30 5.74
N LEU A 153 7.12 -16.75 6.64
CA LEU A 153 6.90 -17.23 8.00
C LEU A 153 5.46 -17.68 8.20
N LYS A 154 5.23 -18.42 9.28
CA LYS A 154 3.92 -18.71 9.84
C LYS A 154 3.99 -18.75 11.35
N HIS A 155 2.84 -18.72 12.02
CA HIS A 155 2.81 -18.92 13.46
C HIS A 155 3.01 -20.40 13.82
N LYS A 156 3.61 -20.72 14.96
CA LYS A 156 3.79 -22.11 15.43
C LYS A 156 2.46 -22.85 15.64
N ASN A 157 1.38 -22.11 15.91
CA ASN A 157 0.00 -22.62 16.02
C ASN A 157 -0.83 -22.32 14.75
N ASP A 158 -0.20 -22.22 13.58
CA ASP A 158 -0.85 -21.87 12.31
C ASP A 158 -2.10 -22.72 12.01
N LYS A 159 -2.05 -24.04 12.26
CA LYS A 159 -3.19 -24.94 12.07
C LYS A 159 -4.43 -24.49 12.87
N GLN A 160 -4.25 -24.13 14.14
CA GLN A 160 -5.33 -23.65 15.01
C GLN A 160 -5.91 -22.33 14.49
N LEU A 161 -5.06 -21.41 14.04
CA LEU A 161 -5.49 -20.11 13.53
C LEU A 161 -6.24 -20.26 12.20
N LYS A 162 -5.78 -21.13 11.30
CA LYS A 162 -6.49 -21.49 10.06
C LYS A 162 -7.83 -22.17 10.35
N GLU A 163 -7.90 -23.03 11.37
CA GLU A 163 -9.16 -23.63 11.81
C GLU A 163 -10.17 -22.58 12.28
N ILE A 164 -9.74 -21.45 12.84
CA ILE A 164 -10.65 -20.34 13.16
C ILE A 164 -11.20 -19.72 11.88
N ILE A 165 -10.35 -19.40 10.90
CA ILE A 165 -10.76 -18.84 9.59
C ILE A 165 -11.77 -19.75 8.89
N ARG A 166 -11.55 -21.07 8.90
CA ARG A 166 -12.41 -22.07 8.23
C ARG A 166 -13.81 -22.21 8.85
N ARG A 167 -14.04 -21.73 10.07
CA ARG A 167 -15.38 -21.75 10.69
C ARG A 167 -16.35 -20.76 10.05
N TYR A 168 -15.82 -19.75 9.35
CA TYR A 168 -16.60 -18.63 8.83
C TYR A 168 -16.58 -18.64 7.31
N ASP A 169 -17.74 -18.38 6.72
CA ASP A 169 -17.89 -18.21 5.28
C ASP A 169 -17.58 -16.76 4.90
N PHE A 170 -16.40 -16.52 4.32
CA PHE A 170 -15.96 -15.16 3.99
C PHE A 170 -16.72 -14.56 2.82
N LYS A 171 -17.42 -15.37 2.01
CA LYS A 171 -18.26 -14.87 0.94
C LYS A 171 -19.30 -13.89 1.49
N LYS A 172 -19.86 -14.17 2.67
CA LYS A 172 -20.84 -13.32 3.34
C LYS A 172 -20.34 -11.89 3.57
N TYR A 173 -19.07 -11.73 3.94
CA TYR A 173 -18.45 -10.42 4.13
C TYR A 173 -18.07 -9.78 2.80
N ALA A 174 -17.53 -10.60 1.88
CA ALA A 174 -16.99 -10.16 0.61
C ALA A 174 -18.07 -9.70 -0.38
N THR A 175 -19.31 -10.21 -0.27
CA THR A 175 -20.38 -9.89 -1.21
C THR A 175 -21.47 -8.98 -0.63
N ASP A 176 -21.34 -8.52 0.62
CA ASP A 176 -22.32 -7.63 1.24
C ASP A 176 -22.08 -6.17 0.76
N PRO A 177 -23.07 -5.50 0.15
CA PRO A 177 -22.90 -4.15 -0.37
C PRO A 177 -22.51 -3.13 0.70
N ALA A 178 -23.10 -3.19 1.90
CA ALA A 178 -22.78 -2.27 2.98
C ALA A 178 -21.34 -2.48 3.48
N MET A 179 -20.87 -3.72 3.50
CA MET A 179 -19.47 -4.04 3.79
C MET A 179 -18.53 -3.50 2.71
N ILE A 180 -18.88 -3.62 1.44
CA ILE A 180 -18.11 -3.04 0.33
C ILE A 180 -18.04 -1.50 0.46
N GLU A 181 -19.16 -0.84 0.72
CA GLU A 181 -19.23 0.62 0.91
C GLU A 181 -18.41 1.13 2.11
N ALA A 182 -18.20 0.29 3.12
CA ALA A 182 -17.46 0.63 4.34
C ALA A 182 -15.98 0.17 4.34
N TRP A 183 -15.67 -0.90 3.60
CA TRP A 183 -14.43 -1.67 3.71
C TRP A 183 -13.83 -2.12 2.37
N ALA A 184 -14.25 -1.57 1.22
CA ALA A 184 -13.82 -1.97 -0.12
C ALA A 184 -12.34 -2.39 -0.24
N ALA A 185 -11.42 -1.49 0.13
CA ALA A 185 -9.98 -1.77 0.08
C ALA A 185 -9.56 -2.91 1.02
N GLN A 186 -10.09 -2.96 2.24
CA GLN A 186 -9.79 -4.03 3.19
C GLN A 186 -10.30 -5.39 2.68
N LEU A 187 -11.53 -5.44 2.16
CA LEU A 187 -12.11 -6.65 1.60
C LEU A 187 -11.31 -7.15 0.40
N ALA A 188 -10.90 -6.25 -0.51
CA ALA A 188 -10.03 -6.59 -1.62
C ALA A 188 -8.74 -7.27 -1.13
N ASN A 189 -8.06 -6.69 -0.15
CA ASN A 189 -6.86 -7.33 0.42
C ASN A 189 -7.16 -8.71 1.02
N GLN A 190 -8.25 -8.81 1.77
CA GLN A 190 -8.61 -10.03 2.50
C GLN A 190 -8.96 -11.19 1.57
N VAL A 191 -9.69 -10.96 0.48
CA VAL A 191 -10.05 -12.05 -0.45
C VAL A 191 -8.82 -12.64 -1.14
N TYR A 192 -7.83 -11.81 -1.47
CA TYR A 192 -6.55 -12.27 -2.00
C TYR A 192 -5.68 -12.95 -0.93
N TRP A 193 -5.67 -12.45 0.31
CA TRP A 193 -4.99 -13.12 1.42
C TRP A 193 -5.55 -14.51 1.70
N LEU A 194 -6.87 -14.69 1.65
CA LEU A 194 -7.50 -16.01 1.81
C LEU A 194 -7.04 -16.98 0.73
N ARG A 195 -6.97 -16.52 -0.54
CA ARG A 195 -6.44 -17.31 -1.65
C ARG A 195 -4.96 -17.65 -1.46
N GLN A 196 -4.14 -16.67 -1.12
CA GLN A 196 -2.69 -16.83 -0.88
C GLN A 196 -2.39 -17.83 0.24
N LEU A 197 -3.15 -17.78 1.34
CA LEU A 197 -3.02 -18.70 2.46
C LEU A 197 -3.63 -20.09 2.18
N GLY A 198 -4.33 -20.27 1.07
CA GLY A 198 -4.99 -21.53 0.69
C GLY A 198 -6.22 -21.86 1.52
N GLU A 199 -6.93 -20.84 2.03
CA GLU A 199 -8.07 -21.04 2.93
C GLU A 199 -9.42 -20.99 2.21
N GLN A 200 -9.70 -19.92 1.47
CA GLN A 200 -10.93 -19.73 0.69
C GLN A 200 -10.61 -18.93 -0.57
N ASP A 201 -11.26 -19.22 -1.69
CA ASP A 201 -11.15 -18.42 -2.91
C ASP A 201 -12.49 -17.77 -3.23
N VAL A 202 -12.63 -16.51 -2.80
CA VAL A 202 -13.84 -15.68 -2.99
C VAL A 202 -13.52 -14.39 -3.74
N VAL A 203 -12.40 -14.35 -4.47
CA VAL A 203 -11.97 -13.14 -5.20
C VAL A 203 -12.96 -12.78 -6.30
N ASN A 204 -13.39 -13.75 -7.11
CA ASN A 204 -14.34 -13.47 -8.20
C ASN A 204 -15.70 -13.03 -7.64
N ASP A 205 -16.16 -13.68 -6.56
CA ASP A 205 -17.39 -13.27 -5.85
C ASP A 205 -17.30 -11.82 -5.35
N PHE A 206 -16.17 -11.43 -4.78
CA PHE A 206 -15.93 -10.04 -4.36
C PHE A 206 -15.91 -9.08 -5.55
N VAL A 207 -15.20 -9.40 -6.64
CA VAL A 207 -15.10 -8.53 -7.81
C VAL A 207 -16.47 -8.30 -8.44
N ASP A 208 -17.29 -9.35 -8.57
CA ASP A 208 -18.64 -9.24 -9.10
C ASP A 208 -19.53 -8.38 -8.18
N ALA A 209 -19.50 -8.64 -6.87
CA ALA A 209 -20.24 -7.84 -5.91
C ALA A 209 -19.77 -6.38 -5.86
N PHE A 210 -18.46 -6.13 -5.94
CA PHE A 210 -17.87 -4.79 -5.98
C PHE A 210 -18.39 -3.99 -7.16
N ARG A 211 -18.43 -4.59 -8.36
CA ARG A 211 -18.93 -3.96 -9.58
C ARG A 211 -20.44 -3.67 -9.50
N LEU A 212 -21.20 -4.54 -8.84
CA LEU A 212 -22.64 -4.34 -8.61
C LEU A 212 -22.92 -3.24 -7.58
N THR A 213 -22.10 -3.12 -6.54
CA THR A 213 -22.19 -2.06 -5.53
C THR A 213 -21.76 -0.70 -6.09
N TYR A 214 -20.77 -0.68 -6.97
CA TYR A 214 -20.23 0.55 -7.58
C TYR A 214 -20.33 0.57 -9.12
N PRO A 215 -21.53 0.53 -9.71
CA PRO A 215 -21.68 0.58 -11.15
C PRO A 215 -21.22 1.94 -11.69
N ASP A 216 -20.38 1.94 -12.73
CA ASP A 216 -19.77 3.16 -13.30
C ASP A 216 -20.77 4.25 -13.68
N ALA A 217 -21.98 3.85 -14.12
CA ALA A 217 -23.05 4.77 -14.50
C ALA A 217 -23.59 5.60 -13.32
N GLN A 218 -23.27 5.25 -12.07
CA GLN A 218 -23.73 5.94 -10.86
C GLN A 218 -22.65 6.81 -10.20
N ASP A 219 -21.46 6.94 -10.80
CA ASP A 219 -20.34 7.68 -10.20
C ASP A 219 -20.67 9.16 -9.89
N GLU A 220 -21.55 9.78 -10.69
CA GLU A 220 -22.02 11.16 -10.47
C GLU A 220 -22.87 11.31 -9.21
N GLN A 221 -23.48 10.22 -8.73
CA GLN A 221 -24.35 10.20 -7.55
C GLN A 221 -23.58 9.94 -6.26
N LEU A 222 -22.34 9.44 -6.36
CA LEU A 222 -21.50 9.14 -5.21
C LEU A 222 -21.03 10.44 -4.54
N SER A 223 -20.94 10.44 -3.21
CA SER A 223 -20.17 11.47 -2.48
C SER A 223 -18.68 11.35 -2.83
N ASP A 224 -17.88 12.37 -2.57
CA ASP A 224 -16.42 12.29 -2.78
C ASP A 224 -15.79 11.19 -1.90
N GLN A 225 -16.37 10.94 -0.72
CA GLN A 225 -15.96 9.84 0.14
C GLN A 225 -16.22 8.49 -0.52
N GLN A 226 -17.42 8.26 -1.07
CA GLN A 226 -17.80 6.98 -1.67
C GLN A 226 -17.13 6.76 -3.02
N PHE A 227 -17.00 7.82 -3.82
CA PHE A 227 -16.19 7.79 -5.03
C PHE A 227 -14.73 7.44 -4.69
N GLY A 228 -14.15 8.10 -3.67
CA GLY A 228 -12.83 7.74 -3.15
C GLY A 228 -12.75 6.28 -2.69
N ASN A 229 -13.76 5.77 -1.98
CA ASN A 229 -13.80 4.38 -1.53
C ASN A 229 -13.87 3.37 -2.70
N LYS A 230 -14.61 3.69 -3.77
CA LYS A 230 -14.60 2.93 -5.02
C LYS A 230 -13.19 2.89 -5.62
N ILE A 231 -12.56 4.05 -5.84
CA ILE A 231 -11.20 4.08 -6.43
C ILE A 231 -10.21 3.31 -5.55
N TYR A 232 -10.31 3.45 -4.23
CA TYR A 232 -9.48 2.73 -3.28
C TYR A 232 -9.71 1.21 -3.33
N GLY A 233 -10.95 0.77 -3.52
CA GLY A 233 -11.26 -0.64 -3.78
C GLY A 233 -10.61 -1.17 -5.07
N LEU A 234 -10.71 -0.39 -6.16
CA LEU A 234 -10.09 -0.73 -7.45
C LEU A 234 -8.57 -0.84 -7.34
N THR A 235 -7.89 0.13 -6.71
CA THR A 235 -6.44 0.06 -6.52
C THR A 235 -6.07 -1.15 -5.67
N HIS A 236 -6.81 -1.43 -4.59
CA HIS A 236 -6.51 -2.56 -3.72
C HIS A 236 -6.77 -3.94 -4.34
N ILE A 237 -7.62 -4.09 -5.35
CA ILE A 237 -7.69 -5.33 -6.15
C ILE A 237 -6.33 -5.58 -6.83
N LEU A 238 -5.78 -4.56 -7.48
CA LEU A 238 -4.49 -4.63 -8.18
C LEU A 238 -3.32 -4.82 -7.20
N LEU A 239 -3.31 -4.06 -6.10
CA LEU A 239 -2.27 -4.15 -5.08
C LEU A 239 -2.28 -5.51 -4.37
N ALA A 240 -3.45 -6.08 -4.09
CA ALA A 240 -3.53 -7.37 -3.45
C ALA A 240 -3.09 -8.52 -4.38
N ASP A 241 -3.42 -8.43 -5.67
CA ASP A 241 -2.95 -9.37 -6.70
C ASP A 241 -1.42 -9.36 -6.84
N SER A 242 -0.81 -8.17 -6.74
CA SER A 242 0.66 -8.00 -6.72
C SER A 242 1.36 -8.51 -5.45
N GLN A 243 0.60 -9.08 -4.51
CA GLN A 243 1.04 -9.40 -3.16
C GLN A 243 1.67 -8.19 -2.44
N TYR A 244 1.03 -7.03 -2.55
CA TYR A 244 1.49 -5.75 -2.01
C TYR A 244 2.89 -5.34 -2.51
N TYR A 245 3.00 -5.07 -3.82
CA TYR A 245 4.21 -4.56 -4.48
C TYR A 245 5.38 -5.56 -4.51
N GLN A 246 5.11 -6.85 -4.34
CA GLN A 246 6.14 -7.89 -4.42
C GLN A 246 6.35 -8.40 -5.83
N HIS A 247 5.29 -8.38 -6.64
CA HIS A 247 5.30 -8.87 -8.00
C HIS A 247 4.69 -7.85 -8.97
N PRO A 248 5.21 -7.75 -10.21
CA PRO A 248 4.51 -7.02 -11.26
C PRO A 248 3.17 -7.72 -11.57
N ILE A 249 2.21 -6.94 -12.06
CA ILE A 249 0.92 -7.44 -12.56
C ILE A 249 0.80 -7.20 -14.05
N LYS A 250 -0.17 -7.84 -14.72
CA LYS A 250 -0.43 -7.60 -16.13
C LYS A 250 -1.71 -6.78 -16.27
N GLU A 251 -1.68 -5.78 -17.13
CA GLU A 251 -2.86 -4.99 -17.48
C GLU A 251 -4.02 -5.88 -17.94
N SER A 252 -3.72 -6.87 -18.79
CA SER A 252 -4.71 -7.78 -19.39
C SER A 252 -5.55 -8.54 -18.37
N ASP A 253 -4.99 -8.81 -17.19
CA ASP A 253 -5.65 -9.60 -16.15
C ASP A 253 -6.72 -8.76 -15.42
N HIS A 254 -6.62 -7.42 -15.52
CA HIS A 254 -7.51 -6.45 -14.88
C HIS A 254 -7.95 -5.33 -15.84
N GLN A 255 -8.09 -5.62 -17.13
CA GLN A 255 -8.30 -4.61 -18.19
C GLN A 255 -9.45 -3.64 -17.85
N TRP A 256 -10.55 -4.15 -17.29
CA TRP A 256 -11.71 -3.34 -16.93
C TRP A 256 -11.40 -2.27 -15.87
N ILE A 257 -10.46 -2.53 -14.95
CA ILE A 257 -10.01 -1.55 -13.95
C ILE A 257 -9.17 -0.49 -14.65
N TYR A 258 -8.21 -0.88 -15.49
CA TYR A 258 -7.34 0.06 -16.19
C TYR A 258 -8.13 0.96 -17.15
N ASP A 259 -9.08 0.39 -17.91
CA ASP A 259 -9.97 1.15 -18.79
C ASP A 259 -10.77 2.18 -18.00
N TYR A 260 -11.31 1.78 -16.83
CA TYR A 260 -12.03 2.68 -15.95
C TYR A 260 -11.15 3.80 -15.41
N LEU A 261 -9.95 3.47 -14.90
CA LEU A 261 -9.01 4.46 -14.34
C LEU A 261 -8.53 5.45 -15.39
N ARG A 262 -8.25 5.00 -16.64
CA ARG A 262 -7.90 5.88 -17.76
C ARG A 262 -9.03 6.82 -18.12
N LYS A 263 -10.23 6.25 -18.33
CA LYS A 263 -11.42 7.02 -18.73
C LYS A 263 -11.77 8.10 -17.70
N ASN A 264 -11.54 7.83 -16.41
CA ASN A 264 -11.94 8.70 -15.32
C ASN A 264 -10.78 9.46 -14.66
N ALA A 265 -9.58 9.44 -15.25
CA ALA A 265 -8.38 10.01 -14.63
C ALA A 265 -8.58 11.45 -14.15
N ASP A 266 -9.17 12.32 -14.97
CA ASP A 266 -9.37 13.73 -14.60
C ASP A 266 -10.40 13.91 -13.47
N THR A 267 -11.44 13.08 -13.44
CA THR A 267 -12.42 13.04 -12.34
C THR A 267 -11.77 12.57 -11.04
N ILE A 268 -10.90 11.54 -11.12
CA ILE A 268 -10.15 11.02 -9.99
C ILE A 268 -9.25 12.11 -9.39
N LEU A 269 -8.47 12.81 -10.22
CA LEU A 269 -7.61 13.90 -9.75
C LEU A 269 -8.37 15.04 -9.08
N LYS A 270 -9.64 15.25 -9.44
CA LYS A 270 -10.47 16.32 -8.88
C LYS A 270 -11.12 15.94 -7.54
N ARG A 271 -11.51 14.68 -7.38
CA ARG A 271 -12.40 14.24 -6.29
C ARG A 271 -11.70 13.37 -5.24
N ALA A 272 -10.66 12.64 -5.63
CA ALA A 272 -9.97 11.72 -4.73
C ALA A 272 -8.90 12.43 -3.90
N LYS A 273 -8.54 11.81 -2.77
CA LYS A 273 -7.43 12.25 -1.92
C LYS A 273 -6.10 11.87 -2.54
N GLU A 274 -5.04 12.57 -2.16
CA GLU A 274 -3.71 12.42 -2.74
C GLU A 274 -3.10 11.02 -2.50
N ASP A 275 -3.45 10.34 -1.41
CA ASP A 275 -3.04 8.94 -1.20
C ASP A 275 -3.67 8.00 -2.23
N ILE A 276 -4.98 8.15 -2.51
CA ILE A 276 -5.69 7.39 -3.54
C ILE A 276 -5.13 7.71 -4.94
N ILE A 277 -4.89 8.99 -5.24
CA ILE A 277 -4.29 9.42 -6.51
C ILE A 277 -2.90 8.79 -6.69
N ALA A 278 -2.11 8.74 -5.62
CA ALA A 278 -0.80 8.10 -5.68
C ALA A 278 -0.89 6.58 -5.93
N GLU A 279 -1.85 5.90 -5.29
CA GLU A 279 -2.08 4.47 -5.57
C GLU A 279 -2.50 4.23 -7.02
N VAL A 280 -3.35 5.07 -7.60
CA VAL A 280 -3.73 4.97 -9.02
C VAL A 280 -2.48 4.97 -9.89
N GLY A 281 -1.59 5.97 -9.76
CA GLY A 281 -0.36 6.01 -10.54
C GLY A 281 0.55 4.79 -10.28
N ILE A 282 0.69 4.38 -9.02
CA ILE A 282 1.49 3.20 -8.64
C ILE A 282 0.95 1.92 -9.30
N THR A 283 -0.36 1.74 -9.42
CA THR A 283 -0.92 0.53 -10.05
C THR A 283 -0.63 0.41 -11.54
N PHE A 284 -0.42 1.52 -12.25
CA PHE A 284 0.06 1.52 -13.64
C PHE A 284 1.55 1.19 -13.70
N LEU A 285 2.35 1.80 -12.84
CA LEU A 285 3.79 1.51 -12.70
C LEU A 285 4.04 0.04 -12.35
N LEU A 286 3.18 -0.56 -11.54
CA LEU A 286 3.22 -1.98 -11.16
C LEU A 286 2.91 -2.92 -12.33
N ALA A 287 2.20 -2.42 -13.34
CA ALA A 287 1.90 -3.15 -14.58
C ALA A 287 2.93 -2.91 -15.70
N GLY A 288 4.00 -2.14 -15.44
CA GLY A 288 4.98 -1.76 -16.47
C GLY A 288 4.40 -0.81 -17.52
N LEU A 289 3.51 0.10 -17.08
CA LEU A 289 2.85 1.11 -17.92
C LEU A 289 3.42 2.52 -17.61
N GLU A 290 4.74 2.64 -17.51
CA GLU A 290 5.41 3.89 -17.11
C GLU A 290 5.09 5.08 -18.03
N ASP A 291 4.92 4.82 -19.33
CA ASP A 291 4.60 5.84 -20.34
C ASP A 291 3.10 6.15 -20.47
N ASP A 292 2.24 5.51 -19.66
CA ASP A 292 0.80 5.78 -19.69
C ASP A 292 0.51 7.21 -19.19
N PRO A 293 -0.34 8.00 -19.88
CA PRO A 293 -0.67 9.37 -19.47
C PRO A 293 -1.18 9.48 -18.02
N VAL A 294 -1.81 8.45 -17.47
CA VAL A 294 -2.27 8.43 -16.07
C VAL A 294 -1.09 8.55 -15.09
N VAL A 295 0.05 7.92 -15.37
CA VAL A 295 1.24 7.99 -14.52
C VAL A 295 1.73 9.43 -14.42
N TYR A 296 1.96 10.09 -15.56
CA TYR A 296 2.41 11.48 -15.56
C TYR A 296 1.41 12.43 -14.88
N LYS A 297 0.11 12.25 -15.15
CA LYS A 297 -0.96 13.06 -14.55
C LYS A 297 -0.97 12.95 -13.02
N THR A 298 -0.88 11.73 -12.49
CA THR A 298 -0.85 11.48 -11.04
C THR A 298 0.44 11.99 -10.41
N GLN A 299 1.61 11.76 -11.02
CA GLN A 299 2.89 12.31 -10.57
C GLN A 299 2.88 13.84 -10.50
N LYS A 300 2.43 14.52 -11.57
CA LYS A 300 2.36 15.98 -11.59
C LYS A 300 1.36 16.52 -10.55
N HIS A 301 0.22 15.85 -10.36
CA HIS A 301 -0.74 16.23 -9.32
C HIS A 301 -0.09 16.16 -7.93
N ILE A 302 0.55 15.04 -7.59
CA ILE A 302 1.21 14.86 -6.29
C ILE A 302 2.36 15.85 -6.14
N GLN A 303 3.17 16.08 -7.18
CA GLN A 303 4.24 17.07 -7.19
C GLN A 303 3.73 18.48 -6.84
N ASN A 304 2.60 18.88 -7.42
CA ASN A 304 1.99 20.18 -7.19
C ASN A 304 1.39 20.30 -5.77
N ALA A 305 0.97 19.18 -5.18
CA ALA A 305 0.40 19.15 -3.82
C ALA A 305 1.47 19.22 -2.72
N ILE A 306 2.77 19.12 -3.04
CA ILE A 306 3.84 19.18 -2.03
C ILE A 306 3.89 20.57 -1.38
N ASN A 307 3.73 20.61 -0.06
CA ASN A 307 4.10 21.77 0.72
C ASN A 307 5.63 21.86 0.79
N ARG A 308 6.20 22.84 0.08
CA ARG A 308 7.65 23.03 -0.07
C ARG A 308 8.37 23.45 1.21
N GLU A 309 7.65 24.07 2.16
CA GLU A 309 8.22 24.42 3.46
C GLU A 309 8.35 23.19 4.36
N LYS A 310 7.34 22.31 4.33
CA LYS A 310 7.30 21.09 5.15
C LYS A 310 7.88 19.87 4.46
N ASN A 311 8.22 19.97 3.18
CA ASN A 311 8.73 18.88 2.34
C ASN A 311 7.88 17.62 2.46
N MET A 312 6.56 17.78 2.33
CA MET A 312 5.59 16.68 2.37
C MET A 312 4.28 17.09 1.70
N VAL A 313 3.47 16.10 1.31
CA VAL A 313 2.09 16.30 0.89
C VAL A 313 1.21 16.44 2.15
N PRO A 314 0.51 17.57 2.34
CA PRO A 314 -0.35 17.83 3.51
C PRO A 314 -1.71 17.12 3.37
N SER A 315 -2.52 17.10 4.44
CA SER A 315 -3.89 16.56 4.36
C SER A 315 -4.80 17.47 3.53
N THR A 316 -5.99 16.99 3.21
CA THR A 316 -7.05 17.78 2.56
C THR A 316 -7.47 19.01 3.39
N SER A 317 -7.12 19.04 4.68
CA SER A 317 -7.28 20.18 5.60
C SER A 317 -5.97 20.95 5.84
N ASN A 318 -4.97 20.78 4.97
CA ASN A 318 -3.62 21.35 5.04
C ASN A 318 -2.78 20.93 6.27
N GLY A 319 -3.13 19.83 6.94
CA GLY A 319 -2.40 19.29 8.09
C GLY A 319 -1.07 18.65 7.69
N THR A 320 -0.02 18.92 8.46
CA THR A 320 1.36 18.46 8.20
C THR A 320 1.89 17.56 9.32
N ASN A 321 0.99 16.87 10.03
CA ASN A 321 1.36 15.91 11.05
C ASN A 321 1.98 14.66 10.40
N LEU A 322 3.22 14.32 10.78
CA LEU A 322 3.94 13.20 10.17
C LEU A 322 3.25 11.85 10.37
N LYS A 323 2.71 11.59 11.56
CA LYS A 323 2.04 10.33 11.91
C LYS A 323 0.78 10.13 11.06
N GLU A 324 -0.01 11.19 10.88
CA GLU A 324 -1.23 11.16 10.09
C GLU A 324 -0.93 11.09 8.58
N GLY A 325 0.08 11.85 8.13
CA GLY A 325 0.47 11.93 6.73
C GLY A 325 1.32 10.77 6.20
N GLU A 326 1.76 9.84 7.06
CA GLU A 326 2.74 8.79 6.72
C GLU A 326 2.32 7.98 5.49
N HIS A 327 1.08 7.50 5.44
CA HIS A 327 0.61 6.64 4.36
C HIS A 327 0.62 7.39 3.01
N ARG A 328 0.09 8.62 2.99
CA ARG A 328 0.09 9.47 1.81
C ARG A 328 1.50 9.77 1.30
N ASN A 329 2.43 10.05 2.22
CA ASN A 329 3.77 10.48 1.84
C ASN A 329 4.69 9.32 1.44
N VAL A 330 4.53 8.12 2.03
CA VAL A 330 5.25 6.94 1.50
C VAL A 330 4.77 6.59 0.10
N LEU A 331 3.47 6.69 -0.18
CA LEU A 331 2.94 6.51 -1.53
C LEU A 331 3.43 7.61 -2.50
N ALA A 332 3.51 8.87 -2.06
CA ALA A 332 4.08 9.94 -2.87
C ALA A 332 5.54 9.68 -3.23
N ILE A 333 6.37 9.21 -2.27
CA ILE A 333 7.76 8.82 -2.54
C ILE A 333 7.80 7.71 -3.59
N MET A 334 7.00 6.65 -3.41
CA MET A 334 6.95 5.52 -4.34
C MET A 334 6.51 5.93 -5.74
N LEU A 335 5.50 6.79 -5.87
CA LEU A 335 5.01 7.25 -7.16
C LEU A 335 6.05 8.11 -7.92
N LEU A 336 6.70 9.03 -7.20
CA LEU A 336 7.58 10.04 -7.78
C LEU A 336 9.00 9.50 -8.07
N ASP A 337 9.39 8.40 -7.42
CA ASP A 337 10.70 7.76 -7.56
C ASP A 337 10.54 6.24 -7.58
N TRP A 338 9.62 5.77 -8.43
CA TRP A 338 9.25 4.36 -8.54
C TRP A 338 10.44 3.48 -8.88
N GLN A 339 10.55 2.40 -8.12
CA GLN A 339 11.52 1.35 -8.33
C GLN A 339 10.81 0.03 -8.62
N THR A 340 11.54 -0.90 -9.24
CA THR A 340 11.01 -2.23 -9.55
C THR A 340 10.52 -2.94 -8.28
N PRO A 341 9.33 -3.57 -8.31
CA PRO A 341 8.82 -4.43 -7.24
C PRO A 341 9.83 -5.51 -6.84
N ASN A 342 10.02 -5.72 -5.53
CA ASN A 342 10.83 -6.82 -5.01
C ASN A 342 9.99 -7.69 -4.08
N ALA A 343 10.03 -9.01 -4.32
CA ALA A 343 9.44 -10.04 -3.46
C ALA A 343 10.28 -10.23 -2.18
N ALA A 344 10.32 -9.18 -1.37
CA ALA A 344 11.23 -9.04 -0.24
C ALA A 344 10.59 -8.22 0.90
N PRO A 345 11.14 -8.29 2.12
CA PRO A 345 12.14 -9.27 2.56
C PRO A 345 11.51 -10.64 2.82
N THR A 346 12.25 -11.73 2.57
CA THR A 346 11.84 -13.08 2.99
C THR A 346 12.91 -13.74 3.85
N ILE A 347 12.50 -14.66 4.74
CA ILE A 347 13.45 -15.43 5.55
C ILE A 347 14.42 -16.28 4.69
N GLN A 348 14.02 -16.61 3.46
CA GLN A 348 14.84 -17.39 2.53
C GLN A 348 15.92 -16.51 1.88
N ASP A 349 15.55 -15.33 1.39
CA ASP A 349 16.42 -14.52 0.53
C ASP A 349 17.18 -13.44 1.31
N GLN A 350 16.65 -12.98 2.44
CA GLN A 350 17.29 -12.00 3.32
C GLN A 350 17.36 -12.48 4.79
N PRO A 351 17.95 -13.67 5.07
CA PRO A 351 17.91 -14.30 6.39
C PRO A 351 18.49 -13.43 7.51
N LYS A 352 19.38 -12.48 7.19
CA LYS A 352 19.98 -11.55 8.16
C LYS A 352 18.95 -10.66 8.87
N ILE A 353 17.83 -10.33 8.20
CA ILE A 353 16.73 -9.54 8.79
C ILE A 353 15.96 -10.37 9.83
N PHE A 354 16.05 -11.70 9.76
CA PHE A 354 15.23 -12.65 10.53
C PHE A 354 16.01 -13.38 11.65
N ILE A 355 17.27 -13.01 11.92
CA ILE A 355 18.13 -13.68 12.92
C ILE A 355 17.45 -13.69 14.30
N SER A 356 16.86 -12.58 14.72
CA SER A 356 16.14 -12.42 15.98
C SER A 356 14.62 -12.47 15.80
N LYS A 357 14.12 -13.34 14.92
CA LYS A 357 12.67 -13.44 14.68
C LYS A 357 11.89 -13.61 15.99
N PRO A 358 10.78 -12.86 16.19
CA PRO A 358 10.00 -12.91 17.42
C PRO A 358 9.42 -14.30 17.74
N TYR A 359 9.23 -14.57 19.03
CA TYR A 359 8.61 -15.82 19.49
C TYR A 359 7.23 -16.03 18.86
N GLY A 360 6.94 -17.28 18.50
CA GLY A 360 5.71 -17.66 17.83
C GLY A 360 5.85 -17.75 16.30
N LEU A 361 6.78 -17.02 15.68
CA LEU A 361 7.02 -17.11 14.24
C LEU A 361 8.07 -18.19 13.89
N VAL A 362 7.73 -19.03 12.92
CA VAL A 362 8.59 -20.10 12.39
C VAL A 362 8.62 -20.02 10.86
N LYS A 363 9.64 -20.60 10.23
CA LYS A 363 9.69 -20.73 8.77
C LYS A 363 8.49 -21.55 8.28
N LYS A 364 7.88 -21.16 7.17
CA LYS A 364 6.71 -21.84 6.62
C LYS A 364 7.00 -23.25 6.11
#